data_AF-R1BUQ9-F1
#
_entry.id   AF-R1BUQ9-F1
#
_cell.length_a   1.000
_cell.length_b   1.000
_cell.length_c   1.000
_cell.angle_alpha   90.00
_cell.angle_beta   90.00
_cell.angle_gamma   90.00
#
_symmetry.space_group_name_H-M   'P 1'
#
loop_
_entity.id
_entity.type
_entity.pdbx_description
1 polymer ?
#
loop_
_entity_poly.entity_id
_entity_poly.type
_entity_poly.pdbx_seq_one_letter_code
_entity_poly.pdbx_strand_id
1 'polypeptide(L)'
;MSENVLAGVHCVFGGPADVLAGVARPPEVVLAERFGATIEATLSAKSTHLLLPPALLAPRALAQCRRTQEMLSHARSLGIEPTLHRVDLRWLLACVANWSHLPEAEWTTLSAGDPL
;
A
#
# COMPACT_ATOMS: atom_id res chain seq x y z
N MET A 1 -6.78 -16.00 -18.60
CA MET A 1 -6.55 -15.37 -17.28
C MET A 1 -5.91 -14.02 -17.55
N SER A 2 -6.40 -12.94 -16.94
CA SER A 2 -5.83 -11.60 -17.16
C SER A 2 -4.49 -11.52 -16.42
N GLU A 3 -3.41 -11.22 -17.14
CA GLU A 3 -2.08 -11.00 -16.55
C GLU A 3 -2.02 -9.72 -15.69
N ASN A 4 -3.05 -8.86 -15.78
CA ASN A 4 -3.11 -7.56 -15.10
C ASN A 4 -4.12 -7.53 -13.95
N VAL A 5 -3.93 -8.41 -12.96
CA VAL A 5 -4.86 -8.52 -11.82
C VAL A 5 -4.83 -7.28 -10.91
N LEU A 6 -3.79 -6.44 -11.03
CA LEU A 6 -3.63 -5.17 -10.31
C LEU A 6 -3.80 -3.95 -11.22
N ALA A 7 -4.44 -4.10 -12.39
CA ALA A 7 -4.72 -2.97 -13.28
C ALA A 7 -5.49 -1.85 -12.56
N GLY A 8 -4.98 -0.61 -12.66
CA GLY A 8 -5.59 0.56 -12.01
C GLY A 8 -5.25 0.70 -10.51
N VAL A 9 -4.43 -0.20 -9.96
CA VAL A 9 -3.88 -0.05 -8.62
C VAL A 9 -2.69 0.91 -8.68
N HIS A 10 -2.82 2.07 -8.04
CA HIS A 10 -1.77 3.08 -7.88
C HIS A 10 -1.40 3.16 -6.40
N CYS A 11 -0.25 2.59 -6.04
CA CYS A 11 0.17 2.41 -4.65
C CYS A 11 1.38 3.26 -4.27
N VAL A 12 1.39 3.67 -3.00
CA VAL A 12 2.54 4.32 -2.35
C VAL A 12 2.80 3.63 -1.01
N PHE A 13 4.07 3.47 -0.64
CA PHE A 13 4.45 2.89 0.65
C PHE A 13 4.38 3.94 1.77
N GLY A 14 3.47 3.73 2.71
CA GLY A 14 3.48 4.37 4.02
C GLY A 14 4.43 3.65 4.97
N GLY A 15 4.87 4.34 6.01
CA GLY A 15 5.94 3.82 6.88
C GLY A 15 6.83 4.93 7.42
N PRO A 16 7.67 4.61 8.42
CA PRO A 16 8.63 5.56 8.99
C PRO A 16 9.72 5.97 7.99
N ALA A 17 9.98 5.15 6.96
CA ALA A 17 10.97 5.40 5.92
C ALA A 17 10.34 5.25 4.54
N ASP A 18 10.97 5.88 3.55
CA ASP A 18 10.64 5.68 2.14
C ASP A 18 11.35 4.43 1.62
N VAL A 19 10.58 3.39 1.32
CA VAL A 19 11.08 2.08 0.86
C VAL A 19 11.72 2.18 -0.53
N LEU A 20 11.38 3.21 -1.31
CA LEU A 20 11.90 3.40 -2.66
C LEU A 20 13.07 4.39 -2.71
N ALA A 21 13.42 5.03 -1.59
CA ALA A 21 14.50 6.00 -1.55
C ALA A 21 15.87 5.31 -1.58
N GLY A 22 16.64 5.56 -2.65
CA GLY A 22 18.07 5.24 -2.70
C GLY A 22 18.44 3.76 -2.86
N VAL A 23 17.47 2.88 -3.13
CA VAL A 23 17.68 1.45 -3.36
C VAL A 23 17.20 1.03 -4.74
N ALA A 24 17.83 -0.01 -5.31
CA ALA A 24 17.28 -0.69 -6.48
C ALA A 24 15.87 -1.19 -6.15
N ARG A 25 14.93 -1.14 -7.11
CA ARG A 25 13.54 -1.54 -6.89
C ARG A 25 13.49 -2.95 -6.28
N PRO A 26 12.85 -3.13 -5.12
CA PRO A 26 12.72 -4.45 -4.51
C PRO A 26 12.06 -5.47 -5.47
N PRO A 27 12.45 -6.75 -5.45
CA PRO A 27 11.85 -7.77 -6.31
C PRO A 27 10.33 -7.83 -6.23
N GLU A 28 9.77 -7.61 -5.05
CA GLU A 28 8.34 -7.57 -4.75
C GLU A 28 7.63 -6.45 -5.52
N VAL A 29 8.28 -5.28 -5.60
CA VAL A 29 7.78 -4.11 -6.36
C VAL A 29 7.78 -4.44 -7.84
N VAL A 30 8.91 -4.96 -8.35
CA VAL A 30 9.03 -5.33 -9.77
C VAL A 30 7.99 -6.38 -10.16
N LEU A 31 7.75 -7.36 -9.28
CA LEU A 31 6.77 -8.41 -9.51
C LEU A 31 5.35 -7.83 -9.55
N ALA A 32 4.95 -7.00 -8.59
CA ALA A 32 3.63 -6.38 -8.58
C ALA A 32 3.37 -5.49 -9.82
N GLU A 33 4.38 -4.77 -10.29
CA GLU A 33 4.28 -3.96 -11.52
C GLU A 33 4.04 -4.82 -12.77
N ARG A 34 4.64 -6.00 -12.83
CA ARG A 34 4.37 -6.97 -13.92
C ARG A 34 2.93 -7.48 -13.92
N PHE A 35 2.24 -7.42 -12.79
CA PHE A 35 0.83 -7.77 -12.65
C PHE A 35 -0.11 -6.55 -12.78
N GLY A 36 0.42 -5.39 -13.20
CA GLY A 36 -0.36 -4.21 -13.57
C GLY A 36 -0.43 -3.09 -12.52
N ALA A 37 0.21 -3.25 -11.36
CA ALA A 37 0.27 -2.18 -10.36
C ALA A 37 1.18 -1.03 -10.83
N THR A 38 0.85 0.19 -10.42
CA THR A 38 1.71 1.36 -10.52
C THR A 38 2.20 1.73 -9.13
N ILE A 39 3.52 1.71 -8.90
CA ILE A 39 4.10 1.98 -7.58
C ILE A 39 4.93 3.28 -7.64
N GLU A 40 4.52 4.27 -6.87
CA GLU A 40 5.11 5.62 -6.84
C GLU A 40 5.76 5.93 -5.48
N ALA A 41 6.73 6.85 -5.47
CA ALA A 41 7.39 7.30 -4.24
C ALA A 41 6.51 8.26 -3.42
N THR A 42 5.61 8.99 -4.08
CA THR A 42 4.77 10.03 -3.48
C THR A 42 3.31 9.87 -3.90
N LEU A 43 2.39 10.27 -3.02
CA LEU A 43 0.97 10.31 -3.35
C LEU A 43 0.69 11.32 -4.48
N SER A 44 -0.26 10.97 -5.33
CA SER A 44 -0.77 11.79 -6.42
C SER A 44 -2.30 11.71 -6.44
N ALA A 45 -2.97 12.57 -7.21
CA ALA A 45 -4.43 12.52 -7.36
C ALA A 45 -4.95 11.20 -7.97
N LYS A 46 -4.06 10.36 -8.52
CA LYS A 46 -4.38 9.03 -9.06
C LYS A 46 -4.18 7.90 -8.05
N SER A 47 -3.53 8.17 -6.91
CA SER A 47 -3.24 7.13 -5.92
C SER A 47 -4.52 6.52 -5.37
N THR A 48 -4.60 5.19 -5.43
CA THR A 48 -5.74 4.41 -4.93
C THR A 48 -5.40 3.67 -3.64
N HIS A 49 -4.11 3.37 -3.40
CA HIS A 49 -3.66 2.56 -2.27
C HIS A 49 -2.51 3.20 -1.50
N LEU A 50 -2.60 3.14 -0.17
CA LEU A 50 -1.50 3.37 0.76
C LEU A 50 -1.15 2.04 1.42
N LEU A 51 0.01 1.48 1.04
CA LEU A 51 0.51 0.21 1.57
C LEU A 51 1.22 0.46 2.89
N LEU A 52 0.76 -0.19 3.96
CA LEU A 52 1.26 0.00 5.32
C LEU A 52 1.94 -1.27 5.84
N PRO A 53 3.04 -1.15 6.60
CA PRO A 53 3.51 -2.23 7.46
C PRO A 53 2.39 -2.67 8.41
N PRO A 54 2.29 -3.97 8.77
CA PRO A 54 1.22 -4.49 9.64
C PRO A 54 1.09 -3.70 10.95
N ALA A 55 2.23 -3.31 11.55
CA ALA A 55 2.26 -2.50 12.77
C ALA A 55 1.53 -1.15 12.64
N LEU A 56 1.51 -0.55 11.45
CA LEU A 56 0.84 0.74 11.19
C LEU A 56 -0.65 0.61 10.85
N LEU A 57 -1.21 -0.60 10.79
CA LEU A 57 -2.67 -0.78 10.71
C LEU A 57 -3.35 -0.46 12.05
N ALA A 58 -2.62 -0.60 13.16
CA ALA A 58 -3.12 -0.19 14.47
C ALA A 58 -3.20 1.34 14.57
N PRO A 59 -4.37 1.93 14.92
CA PRO A 59 -4.55 3.39 14.95
C PRO A 59 -3.52 4.13 15.82
N ARG A 60 -3.12 3.54 16.95
CA ARG A 60 -2.13 4.12 17.86
C ARG A 60 -0.74 4.22 17.21
N ALA A 61 -0.29 3.16 16.55
CA ALA A 61 1.00 3.15 15.88
C ALA A 61 1.00 4.06 14.64
N LEU A 62 -0.11 4.08 13.89
CA LEU A 62 -0.30 5.01 12.77
C LEU A 62 -0.19 6.47 13.23
N ALA A 63 -0.81 6.83 14.36
CA ALA A 63 -0.76 8.17 14.92
C ALA A 63 0.66 8.58 15.35
N GLN A 64 1.52 7.62 15.69
CA GLN A 64 2.92 7.85 16.07
C GLN A 64 3.87 7.93 14.86
N CYS A 65 3.45 7.43 13.70
CA CYS A 65 4.27 7.45 12.49
C CYS A 65 4.15 8.79 11.76
N ARG A 66 5.04 9.74 12.08
CA ARG A 66 5.04 11.10 11.51
C ARG A 66 4.97 11.14 9.98
N ARG A 67 5.83 10.40 9.28
CA ARG A 67 5.85 10.38 7.80
C ARG A 67 4.50 9.96 7.22
N THR A 68 3.90 8.89 7.75
CA THR A 68 2.59 8.44 7.29
C THR A 68 1.48 9.45 7.60
N GLN A 69 1.54 10.16 8.73
CA GLN A 69 0.62 11.25 9.03
C GLN A 69 0.74 12.41 8.04
N GLU A 70 1.97 12.78 7.66
CA GLU A 70 2.24 13.79 6.63
C GLU A 70 1.65 13.34 5.27
N MET A 71 1.81 12.07 4.91
CA MET A 71 1.21 11.50 3.69
C MET A 71 -0.32 11.55 3.73
N LEU A 72 -0.96 11.19 4.85
CA LEU A 72 -2.42 11.30 5.01
C LEU A 72 -2.91 12.74 4.94
N SER A 73 -2.15 13.69 5.51
CA SER A 73 -2.44 15.12 5.36
C SER A 73 -2.32 15.57 3.91
N HIS A 74 -1.36 15.04 3.16
CA HIS A 74 -1.23 15.31 1.75
C HIS A 74 -2.39 14.71 0.94
N ALA A 75 -2.80 13.47 1.25
CA ALA A 75 -3.98 12.84 0.66
C ALA A 75 -5.26 13.67 0.88
N ARG A 76 -5.42 14.29 2.05
CA ARG A 76 -6.50 15.26 2.33
C ARG A 76 -6.45 16.46 1.41
N SER A 77 -5.27 17.06 1.24
CA SER A 77 -5.10 18.22 0.36
C SER A 77 -5.38 17.89 -1.12
N LEU A 78 -5.17 16.63 -1.52
CA LEU A 78 -5.49 16.12 -2.85
C LEU A 78 -6.96 15.70 -3.00
N GLY A 79 -7.75 15.67 -1.92
CA GLY A 79 -9.14 15.21 -1.93
C GLY A 79 -9.34 13.70 -2.06
N ILE A 80 -8.27 12.91 -1.96
CA ILE A 80 -8.30 11.45 -2.20
C ILE A 80 -8.36 10.62 -0.91
N GLU A 81 -8.14 11.22 0.27
CA GLU A 81 -8.15 10.48 1.55
C GLU A 81 -9.42 9.62 1.74
N PRO A 82 -10.65 10.07 1.44
CA PRO A 82 -11.86 9.26 1.65
C PRO A 82 -11.93 8.01 0.76
N THR A 83 -11.23 8.01 -0.38
CA THR A 83 -11.22 6.91 -1.36
C THR A 83 -9.90 6.14 -1.36
N LEU A 84 -8.95 6.51 -0.49
CA LEU A 84 -7.63 5.89 -0.42
C LEU A 84 -7.71 4.61 0.42
N HIS A 85 -7.47 3.45 -0.21
CA HIS A 85 -7.41 2.17 0.47
C HIS A 85 -6.13 2.10 1.33
N ARG A 86 -6.29 1.97 2.64
CA ARG A 86 -5.19 1.77 3.58
C ARG A 86 -5.12 0.29 3.92
N VAL A 87 -4.16 -0.41 3.35
CA VAL A 87 -4.06 -1.87 3.43
C VAL A 87 -2.67 -2.30 3.87
N ASP A 88 -2.58 -3.49 4.44
CA ASP A 88 -1.32 -4.18 4.67
C ASP A 88 -0.54 -4.32 3.36
N LEU A 89 0.76 -4.06 3.37
CA LEU A 89 1.63 -4.28 2.21
C LEU A 89 1.58 -5.72 1.69
N ARG A 90 1.28 -6.70 2.56
CA ARG A 90 1.16 -8.11 2.21
C ARG A 90 0.00 -8.39 1.25
N TRP A 91 -1.02 -7.51 1.21
CA TRP A 91 -2.12 -7.60 0.26
C TRP A 91 -1.62 -7.65 -1.19
N LEU A 92 -0.65 -6.80 -1.52
CA LEU A 92 -0.09 -6.70 -2.86
C LEU A 92 0.53 -8.03 -3.30
N LEU A 93 1.33 -8.64 -2.41
CA LEU A 93 1.96 -9.93 -2.65
C LEU A 93 0.95 -11.08 -2.70
N ALA A 94 -0.10 -11.02 -1.88
CA ALA A 94 -1.15 -12.02 -1.90
C ALA A 94 -1.97 -11.98 -3.20
N CYS A 95 -2.26 -10.80 -3.73
CA CYS A 95 -2.91 -10.66 -5.04
C CYS A 95 -2.07 -11.31 -6.15
N VAL A 96 -0.76 -11.05 -6.14
CA VAL A 96 0.19 -11.69 -7.06
C VAL A 96 0.23 -13.20 -6.88
N ALA A 97 0.32 -13.69 -5.63
CA ALA A 97 0.40 -15.13 -5.35
C ALA A 97 -0.86 -15.89 -5.78
N ASN A 98 -2.04 -15.26 -5.65
CA ASN A 98 -3.33 -15.86 -6.00
C ASN A 98 -3.78 -15.55 -7.42
N TRP A 99 -3.02 -14.76 -8.18
CA TRP A 99 -3.38 -14.32 -9.54
C TRP A 99 -4.79 -13.72 -9.58
N SER A 100 -5.12 -12.92 -8.56
CA SER A 100 -6.46 -12.35 -8.38
C SER A 100 -6.38 -11.05 -7.61
N HIS A 101 -7.30 -10.12 -7.91
CA HIS A 101 -7.51 -8.93 -7.09
C HIS A 101 -8.26 -9.33 -5.82
N LEU A 102 -7.58 -9.31 -4.67
CA LEU A 102 -8.18 -9.69 -3.39
C LEU A 102 -8.92 -8.50 -2.76
N PRO A 103 -10.03 -8.73 -2.03
CA PRO A 103 -10.77 -7.65 -1.38
C PRO A 103 -9.91 -6.90 -0.35
N GLU A 104 -9.80 -5.58 -0.49
CA GLU A 104 -8.95 -4.73 0.37
C GLU A 104 -9.39 -4.75 1.84
N ALA A 105 -10.69 -4.91 2.08
CA ALA A 105 -11.29 -4.86 3.41
C ALA A 105 -10.68 -5.89 4.39
N GLU A 106 -10.28 -7.05 3.87
CA GLU A 106 -9.66 -8.14 4.66
C GLU A 106 -8.22 -7.82 5.11
N TRP A 107 -7.64 -6.73 4.61
CA TRP A 107 -6.24 -6.36 4.82
C TRP A 107 -6.08 -5.03 5.56
N THR A 108 -7.15 -4.57 6.21
CA THR A 108 -7.19 -3.30 6.94
C THR A 108 -6.85 -3.42 8.43
N THR A 109 -6.77 -4.65 8.94
CA THR A 109 -6.47 -4.96 10.34
C THR A 109 -5.46 -6.11 10.42
N LEU A 110 -4.66 -6.13 11.48
CA LEU A 110 -3.87 -7.31 11.84
C LEU A 110 -4.82 -8.49 12.05
N SER A 111 -4.64 -9.57 11.29
CA SER A 111 -5.40 -10.79 11.53
C SER A 111 -4.90 -11.43 12.81
N ALA A 112 -5.82 -11.97 13.62
CA ALA A 112 -5.46 -12.71 14.82
C ALA A 112 -4.64 -13.95 14.43
N GLY A 113 -3.32 -13.88 14.57
CA GLY A 113 -2.39 -14.94 14.17
C GLY A 113 -1.17 -14.45 13.38
N ASP A 114 -1.15 -13.19 12.95
CA ASP A 114 0.03 -12.62 12.31
C ASP A 114 1.18 -12.43 13.34
N PRO A 115 2.37 -13.04 13.12
CA PRO A 115 3.51 -12.77 13.97
C PRO A 115 3.95 -11.31 13.80
N LEU A 116 4.24 -10.65 14.93
CA LEU A 116 4.85 -9.31 14.98
C LEU A 116 6.34 -9.38 14.61
#